data_AF-A0A5B7X866-F1
#
_entry.id   AF-A0A5B7X866-F1
#
_cell.length_a   1.000
_cell.length_b   1.000
_cell.length_c   1.000
_cell.angle_alpha   90.00
_cell.angle_beta   90.00
_cell.angle_gamma   90.00
#
_symmetry.space_group_name_H-M   'P 1'
#
loop_
_entity.id
_entity.type
_entity.pdbx_description
1 polymer ?
#
loop_
_entity_poly.entity_id
_entity_poly.type
_entity_poly.pdbx_seq_one_letter_code
_entity_poly.pdbx_strand_id
1 'polypeptide(L)' 'MKKLIFLAFVLAGITSCTVDNEGLEPMDGIMEVNLSFEDDPCGETTSHPFGDLGNVYVFNDRDNLIVRFMSHDPEGLI' A
#
# COMPACT_ATOMS: atom_id res chain seq x y z
N MET A 1 -1.88 -19.16 46.20
CA MET A 1 -3.10 -19.13 45.37
C MET A 1 -3.31 -17.80 44.65
N LYS A 2 -3.15 -16.63 45.30
CA LYS A 2 -3.30 -15.31 44.63
C LYS A 2 -2.38 -15.09 43.42
N LYS A 3 -1.12 -15.57 43.47
CA LYS A 3 -0.13 -15.42 42.38
C LYS A 3 -0.50 -16.17 41.08
N LEU A 4 -1.26 -17.28 41.19
CA LEU A 4 -1.70 -18.05 40.02
C LEU A 4 -2.84 -17.36 39.27
N ILE A 5 -3.68 -16.62 39.99
CA ILE A 5 -4.77 -15.84 39.39
C ILE A 5 -4.22 -14.67 38.56
N PHE A 6 -3.21 -13.96 39.09
CA PHE A 6 -2.57 -12.87 38.34
C PHE A 6 -1.88 -13.35 37.05
N LEU A 7 -1.29 -14.55 37.06
CA LEU A 7 -0.67 -15.13 35.88
C LEU A 7 -1.70 -15.41 34.76
N ALA A 8 -2.90 -15.88 35.12
CA ALA A 8 -3.98 -16.14 34.16
C ALA A 8 -4.50 -14.84 33.51
N PHE A 9 -4.60 -13.74 34.27
CA PHE A 9 -5.00 -12.43 33.73
C PHE A 9 -3.96 -11.85 32.77
N VAL A 10 -2.67 -12.02 33.06
CA VAL A 10 -1.61 -11.57 32.17
C VAL A 10 -1.65 -12.36 30.86
N LEU A 11 -1.77 -13.70 30.93
CA LEU A 11 -1.85 -14.56 29.73
C LEU A 11 -3.05 -14.24 28.85
N ALA A 12 -4.22 -13.91 29.42
CA ALA A 12 -5.39 -13.50 28.65
C ALA A 12 -5.21 -12.15 27.95
N GLY A 13 -4.44 -11.22 28.53
CA GLY A 13 -4.19 -9.90 27.94
C GLY A 13 -3.19 -9.90 26.78
N ILE A 14 -2.20 -10.80 26.77
CA ILE A 14 -1.23 -10.91 25.67
C ILE A 14 -1.78 -11.64 24.45
N THR A 15 -2.83 -12.46 24.60
CA THR A 15 -3.47 -13.16 23.48
C THR A 15 -4.65 -12.38 22.87
N SER A 16 -5.09 -11.28 23.48
CA SER A 16 -6.26 -10.51 23.03
C SER A 16 -5.96 -9.45 21.97
N CYS A 17 -4.70 -9.29 21.57
CA CYS A 17 -4.34 -8.44 20.43
C CYS A 17 -4.24 -9.32 19.18
N THR A 18 -5.39 -9.78 18.67
CA THR A 18 -5.45 -10.21 17.27
C THR A 18 -5.43 -8.94 16.43
N VAL A 19 -4.40 -8.79 15.60
CA VAL A 19 -4.42 -7.75 14.56
C VAL A 19 -5.31 -8.30 13.47
N ASP A 20 -6.56 -7.84 13.43
CA ASP A 20 -7.45 -8.11 12.31
C ASP A 20 -6.88 -7.37 11.09
N ASN A 21 -6.16 -8.11 10.24
CA ASN A 21 -5.84 -7.68 8.89
C ASN A 21 -7.10 -7.85 8.03
N GLU A 22 -8.11 -7.01 8.28
CA GLU A 22 -9.17 -6.84 7.31
C GLU A 22 -8.54 -6.25 6.05
N GLY A 23 -8.81 -6.87 4.90
CA GLY A 23 -8.40 -6.32 3.62
C GLY A 23 -8.95 -4.91 3.52
N LEU A 24 -8.08 -3.93 3.29
CA LEU A 24 -8.51 -2.54 3.15
C LEU A 24 -9.60 -2.48 2.09
N GLU A 25 -10.83 -2.13 2.50
CA GLU A 25 -11.84 -1.77 1.52
C GLU A 25 -11.26 -0.65 0.65
N PRO A 26 -11.52 -0.65 -0.67
CA PRO A 26 -11.02 0.40 -1.54
C PRO A 26 -11.55 1.73 -1.01
N MET A 27 -10.67 2.50 -0.36
CA MET A 27 -11.01 3.83 0.10
C MET A 27 -11.24 4.68 -1.15
N ASP A 28 -12.32 5.46 -1.16
CA ASP A 28 -12.57 6.45 -2.21
C ASP A 28 -11.31 7.32 -2.38
N GLY A 29 -10.77 7.34 -3.60
CA GLY A 29 -9.55 8.08 -3.92
C GLY A 29 -8.24 7.27 -3.90
N ILE A 30 -8.26 5.96 -3.65
CA ILE A 30 -7.09 5.09 -3.88
C ILE A 30 -7.21 4.43 -5.26
N MET A 31 -6.22 4.66 -6.14
CA MET A 31 -6.08 3.94 -7.41
C MET A 31 -5.11 2.78 -7.23
N GLU A 32 -5.58 1.56 -7.48
CA GLU A 32 -4.72 0.39 -7.58
C GLU A 32 -4.16 0.29 -8.99
N VAL A 33 -2.83 0.27 -9.11
CA VAL A 33 -2.14 0.05 -10.37
C VAL A 33 -1.58 -1.36 -10.34
N ASN A 34 -2.05 -2.23 -11.23
CA ASN A 34 -1.49 -3.56 -11.38
C ASN A 34 -0.13 -3.46 -12.09
N LEU A 35 0.93 -3.84 -11.39
CA LEU A 35 2.31 -3.80 -11.85
C LEU A 35 2.77 -5.15 -12.42
N SER A 36 1.89 -5.89 -13.09
CA SER A 36 2.25 -7.14 -13.75
C SER A 36 2.97 -6.87 -15.07
N PHE A 37 4.31 -6.83 -15.03
CA PHE A 37 5.17 -6.65 -16.21
C PHE A 37 5.47 -7.97 -16.95
N GLU A 38 4.62 -8.99 -16.84
CA GLU A 38 4.92 -10.33 -17.39
C GLU A 38 5.13 -10.31 -18.91
N ASP A 39 4.52 -9.33 -19.60
CA ASP A 39 4.61 -9.16 -21.05
C ASP A 39 5.34 -7.88 -21.51
N ASP A 40 5.76 -7.01 -20.57
CA ASP A 40 6.40 -5.73 -20.91
C ASP A 40 7.92 -5.87 -21.02
N PRO A 41 8.55 -5.40 -22.10
CA PRO A 41 10.00 -5.47 -22.22
C PRO A 41 10.67 -4.60 -21.16
N CYS A 42 11.66 -5.16 -20.46
CA CYS A 42 12.47 -4.43 -19.48
C CYS A 42 13.01 -3.13 -20.10
N GLY A 43 12.80 -2.01 -19.40
CA GLY A 43 13.18 -0.69 -19.88
C GLY A 43 12.05 0.14 -20.50
N GLU A 44 10.83 -0.39 -20.62
CA GLU A 44 9.67 0.43 -20.99
C GLU A 44 9.06 1.15 -19.78
N THR A 45 8.55 2.36 -20.05
CA THR A 45 7.83 3.17 -19.06
C THR A 45 6.36 3.13 -19.39
N THR A 46 5.53 2.65 -18.46
CA THR A 46 4.07 2.75 -18.55
C THR A 46 3.59 3.98 -17.78
N SER A 47 2.47 4.56 -18.24
CA SER A 47 1.87 5.76 -17.64
C SER A 47 0.40 5.49 -17.34
N HIS A 48 0.00 5.72 -16.10
CA HIS A 48 -1.37 5.56 -15.62
C HIS A 48 -1.90 6.93 -15.16
N PRO A 49 -2.93 7.48 -15.83
CA PRO A 49 -3.53 8.74 -15.39
C PRO A 49 -4.25 8.55 -14.06
N PHE A 50 -4.07 9.50 -13.15
CA PHE A 50 -4.74 9.55 -11.85
C PHE A 50 -5.81 10.67 -11.90
N GLY A 51 -6.88 10.39 -12.63
CA GLY A 51 -7.90 11.41 -12.96
C GLY A 51 -7.29 12.65 -13.62
N ASP A 52 -7.78 13.83 -13.24
CA ASP A 52 -7.24 15.11 -13.72
C ASP A 52 -6.04 15.60 -12.89
N LEU A 53 -5.76 14.95 -11.75
CA LEU A 53 -4.77 15.40 -10.77
C LEU A 53 -3.33 15.11 -11.20
N GLY A 54 -3.10 14.11 -12.05
CA GLY A 54 -1.74 13.75 -12.43
C GLY A 54 -1.61 12.44 -13.18
N ASN A 55 -0.38 11.96 -13.25
CA ASN A 55 -0.01 10.68 -13.84
C ASN A 55 0.97 9.93 -12.94
N VAL A 56 0.85 8.61 -12.91
CA VAL A 56 1.78 7.68 -12.28
C VAL A 56 2.58 6.99 -13.38
N TYR A 57 3.90 7.14 -13.35
CA TYR A 57 4.81 6.48 -14.27
C TYR A 57 5.49 5.32 -13.57
N VAL A 58 5.56 4.22 -14.27
CA VAL A 58 6.11 2.98 -13.75
C VAL A 58 7.14 2.47 -14.75
N PHE A 59 8.31 2.13 -14.25
CA PHE A 59 9.43 1.66 -15.07
C PHE A 59 10.20 0.58 -14.31
N ASN A 60 10.62 -0.46 -15.02
CA ASN A 60 11.40 -1.56 -14.48
C ASN A 60 12.70 -1.72 -15.27
N ASP A 61 13.85 -1.52 -14.61
CA ASP A 61 15.19 -1.68 -15.20
C ASP A 61 15.86 -3.02 -14.87
N ARG A 62 15.05 -4.07 -14.66
CA ARG A 62 15.44 -5.45 -14.26
C ARG A 62 15.77 -5.58 -12.77
N ASP A 63 16.55 -4.64 -12.23
CA ASP A 63 17.01 -4.70 -10.84
C ASP A 63 16.16 -3.80 -9.93
N ASN A 64 15.54 -2.76 -10.48
CA ASN A 64 14.76 -1.78 -9.75
C ASN A 64 13.37 -1.56 -10.38
N LEU A 65 12.40 -1.37 -9.49
CA LEU A 65 11.10 -0.82 -9.83
C LEU A 65 11.09 0.67 -9.47
N ILE A 66 10.88 1.53 -10.46
CA ILE A 66 10.79 2.97 -10.30
C ILE A 66 9.33 3.39 -10.50
N VAL A 67 8.76 4.00 -9.47
CA VAL A 67 7.42 4.60 -9.53
C VAL A 67 7.54 6.11 -9.32
N ARG A 68 7.04 6.90 -10.26
CA ARG A 68 7.06 8.35 -10.22
C ARG A 68 5.63 8.90 -10.27
N PHE A 69 5.28 9.68 -9.26
CA PHE A 69 4.03 10.43 -9.21
C PHE A 69 4.28 11.84 -9.75
N MET A 70 3.52 12.26 -10.75
CA MET A 70 3.58 13.62 -11.29
C MET A 70 2.20 14.27 -11.18
N SER A 71 2.09 15.27 -10.31
CA SER A 71 0.89 16.10 -10.19
C SER A 71 0.82 17.09 -11.36
N HIS A 72 -0.38 17.29 -11.90
CA HIS A 72 -0.69 18.41 -12.80
C HIS A 72 -0.94 19.70 -12.03
N ASP A 73 -1.25 19.61 -10.74
CA ASP A 73 -1.34 20.74 -9.82
C ASP A 73 -0.02 20.86 -9.02
N PRO A 74 0.88 21.79 -9.40
CA PRO A 74 2.13 22.00 -8.67
C PRO A 74 1.92 22.69 -7.31
N GLU A 75 0.74 23.25 -7.03
CA GLU A 75 0.45 23.99 -5.79
C GLU A 75 -0.33 23.17 -4.76
N GLY A 76 -0.95 22.05 -5.17
CA GLY A 76 -1.60 21.08 -4.28
C GLY A 76 -2.81 21.62 -3.54
N LEU A 77 -3.58 22.51 -4.17
CA LEU A 77 -4.70 23.22 -3.55
C LEU A 77 -5.93 23.20 -4.45
N ILE A 78 -6.71 22.13 -4.34
CA ILE A 78 -8.17 22.18 -4.51
C ILE A 78 -8.80 21.52 -3.29
#